data_AF-Q02034-F1
#
_entry.id   AF-Q02034-F1
#
_cell.length_a   1.000
_cell.length_b   1.000
_cell.length_c   1.000
_cell.angle_alpha   90.00
_cell.angle_beta   90.00
_cell.angle_gamma   90.00
#
_symmetry.space_group_name_H-M   'P 1'
#
loop_
_entity.id
_entity.type
_entity.pdbx_description
1 polymer ?
#
loop_
_entity_poly.entity_id
_entity_poly.type
_entity_poly.pdbx_seq_one_letter_code
_entity_poly.pdbx_strand_id
1 'polypeptide(L)' 'MRLHTGEKPYQCLHCDRHFVQVANLRRHLRVHTGERPYACEICPSR' A
#
# COMPACT_ATOMS: atom_id res chain seq x y z
N MET A 1 -15.81 4.50 18.57
CA MET A 1 -14.51 5.04 18.11
C MET A 1 -13.63 3.87 17.66
N ARG A 2 -13.36 3.69 16.35
CA ARG A 2 -12.33 2.74 15.87
C ARG A 2 -10.93 3.36 15.75
N LEU A 3 -10.82 4.68 15.94
CA LEU A 3 -9.55 5.41 15.84
C LEU A 3 -8.67 5.33 17.11
N HIS A 4 -9.14 4.70 18.20
CA HIS A 4 -8.38 4.52 19.43
C HIS A 4 -7.99 3.06 19.72
N THR A 5 -8.62 2.08 19.08
CA THR A 5 -8.40 0.65 19.39
C THR A 5 -7.20 0.04 18.66
N GLY A 6 -6.54 0.77 17.76
CA GLY A 6 -5.38 0.27 17.02
C GLY A 6 -5.70 -0.93 16.11
N GLU A 7 -6.97 -1.29 15.95
CA GLU A 7 -7.41 -2.43 15.15
C GLU A 7 -7.11 -2.17 13.68
N LYS A 8 -6.21 -2.99 13.14
CA LYS A 8 -5.78 -2.96 11.74
C LYS A 8 -6.25 -4.25 11.08
N PRO A 9 -7.52 -4.31 10.63
CA PRO A 9 -8.10 -5.54 10.09
C PRO A 9 -7.48 -5.95 8.75
N TYR A 10 -6.72 -5.08 8.10
CA TYR A 10 -6.13 -5.34 6.79
C TYR A 10 -4.65 -5.67 6.91
N GLN A 11 -4.31 -6.96 6.81
CA GLN A 11 -2.92 -7.44 6.80
C GLN A 11 -2.40 -7.55 5.35
N CYS A 12 -1.13 -7.23 5.14
CA CYS A 12 -0.45 -7.50 3.87
C CYS A 12 -0.09 -8.98 3.75
N LEU A 13 -0.28 -9.57 2.57
CA LEU A 13 0.04 -10.98 2.31
C LEU A 13 1.54 -11.23 2.07
N HIS A 14 2.31 -10.17 1.79
CA HIS A 14 3.75 -10.26 1.50
C HIS A 14 4.64 -9.86 2.68
N CYS A 15 4.09 -9.23 3.72
CA CYS A 15 4.81 -8.85 4.92
C CYS A 15 3.84 -8.65 6.11
N ASP A 16 4.36 -8.64 7.34
CA ASP A 16 3.56 -8.47 8.56
C ASP A 16 3.05 -7.03 8.83
N ARG A 17 2.81 -6.26 7.76
CA ARG A 17 2.24 -4.92 7.86
C ARG A 17 0.72 -4.97 7.92
N HIS A 18 0.19 -4.26 8.90
CA HIS A 18 -1.24 -4.13 9.13
C HIS A 18 -1.69 -2.68 8.89
N PHE A 19 -2.85 -2.51 8.26
CA PHE A 19 -3.43 -1.24 7.87
C PHE A 19 -4.86 -1.08 8.42
N VAL A 20 -5.22 0.15 8.76
CA VAL A 20 -6.57 0.51 9.25
C VAL A 20 -7.56 0.63 8.08
N GLN A 21 -7.08 0.92 6.88
CA GLN A 21 -7.91 1.16 5.69
C GLN A 21 -7.41 0.35 4.50
N VAL A 22 -8.35 -0.19 3.71
CA VAL A 22 -8.06 -0.92 2.45
C VAL A 22 -7.25 -0.08 1.47
N ALA A 23 -7.54 1.23 1.36
CA ALA A 23 -6.83 2.12 0.45
C ALA A 23 -5.32 2.18 0.75
N ASN A 24 -4.96 2.14 2.04
CA ASN A 24 -3.56 2.10 2.47
C ASN A 24 -2.91 0.76 2.15
N LEU A 25 -3.61 -0.36 2.40
CA LEU A 25 -3.14 -1.69 2.00
C LEU A 25 -2.91 -1.77 0.49
N ARG A 26 -3.88 -1.35 -0.34
CA ARG A 26 -3.76 -1.35 -1.81
C ARG A 26 -2.57 -0.52 -2.30
N ARG A 27 -2.37 0.68 -1.74
CA ARG A 27 -1.18 1.50 -2.06
C ARG A 27 0.11 0.80 -1.67
N HIS A 28 0.13 0.13 -0.53
CA HIS A 28 1.29 -0.61 -0.07
C HIS A 28 1.59 -1.84 -0.94
N LEU A 29 0.58 -2.55 -1.44
CA LEU A 29 0.77 -3.71 -2.33
C LEU A 29 1.53 -3.33 -3.60
N ARG A 30 1.40 -2.09 -4.10
CA ARG A 30 2.20 -1.58 -5.24
C ARG A 30 3.71 -1.62 -5.00
N VAL A 31 4.14 -1.59 -3.73
CA VAL A 31 5.56 -1.73 -3.37
C VAL A 31 6.06 -3.16 -3.59
N HIS A 32 5.18 -4.15 -3.41
CA HIS A 32 5.51 -5.56 -3.63
C HIS A 32 5.39 -5.95 -5.11
N THR A 33 4.36 -5.46 -5.80
CA THR A 33 4.18 -5.73 -7.23
C THR A 33 5.12 -4.93 -8.12
N GLY A 34 5.76 -3.88 -7.57
CA GLY A 34 6.57 -2.95 -8.36
C GLY A 34 5.74 -2.13 -9.34
N GLU A 35 4.41 -2.13 -9.20
CA GLU A 35 3.53 -1.36 -10.06
C GLU A 35 3.81 0.13 -9.89
N ARG A 36 4.34 0.73 -10.96
CA ARG A 36 4.53 2.17 -11.11
C ARG A 36 3.49 2.69 -12.10
N PRO A 37 2.23 2.93 -11.67
CA PRO A 37 1.18 3.45 -12.56
C PRO A 37 1.49 4.87 -13.06
N TYR A 38 2.38 5.59 -12.36
CA TYR A 38 2.89 6.87 -12.79
C TYR A 38 4.22 6.66 -13.52
N ALA A 39 4.14 6.29 -14.79
CA ALA A 39 5.28 6.40 -15.69
C ALA A 39 5.44 7.89 -16.05
N CYS A 40 6.63 8.45 -15.84
CA CYS A 40 6.93 9.78 -16.32
C CYS A 40 7.22 9.69 -17.82
N GLU A 41 6.33 10.22 -18.66
CA GLU A 41 6.53 10.25 -20.12
C GLU A 41 7.66 11.21 -20.55
N ILE A 42 8.06 12.13 -19.67
CA ILE A 42 9.11 13.13 -19.92
C ILE A 42 10.50 12.58 -19.55
N CYS A 43 10.57 11.75 -18.51
CA CYS A 43 11.80 11.14 -18.04
C CYS A 43 11.63 9.62 -18.10
N PRO A 44 11.87 8.97 -19.26
CA PRO A 44 12.02 7.52 -19.27
C PRO A 44 13.20 7.18 -18.37
N SER A 45 12.93 6.64 -17.18
CA SER A 45 13.98 6.15 -16.29
C SER A 45 14.63 4.95 -16.97
N ARG A 46 15.75 5.22 -17.65
CA ARG A 46 16.77 4.35 -18.30
C ARG A 46 16.41 2.90 -18.59
#